data_AF-A0ABD3HWA9-F1
#
_entry.id   AF-A0ABD3HWA9-F1
#
_cell.length_a   1.000
_cell.length_b   1.000
_cell.length_c   1.000
_cell.angle_alpha   90.00
_cell.angle_beta   90.00
_cell.angle_gamma   90.00
#
_symmetry.space_group_name_H-M   'P 1'
#
loop_
_entity.id
_entity.type
_entity.pdbx_description
1 polymer ?
#
loop_
_entity_poly.entity_id
_entity_poly.type
_entity_poly.pdbx_seq_one_letter_code
_entity_poly.pdbx_strand_id
1 'polypeptide(L)'
;MLICRWEEEHRLNEVPDMRHPLYPAFFAAVDLAAPEFSLARQCWTMNSILTTAVDDVFDRASDPSDLSELRLFVQCLKRWDLSEVDHCSDSLKILARSLLSSVDYLSEEVNKVQGRDLGHFFRRMWLEPVVAMMTEAEWAVSGYTPSLEEYIETGYLSFILGPIVPSIVIHGLASLVRKRKRTRIL
;
A
#
# COMPACT_ATOMS: atom_id res chain seq x y z
N MET A 1 -10.16 13.41 3.96
CA MET A 1 -9.66 13.09 5.32
C MET A 1 -8.30 13.79 5.49
N LEU A 2 -7.92 14.21 6.69
CA LEU A 2 -6.56 14.75 6.92
C LEU A 2 -5.61 13.58 7.17
N ILE A 3 -4.43 13.55 6.53
CA ILE A 3 -3.46 12.44 6.64
C ILE A 3 -3.06 12.17 8.09
N CYS A 4 -2.74 13.20 8.89
CA CYS A 4 -2.36 12.99 10.29
C CYS A 4 -3.50 12.37 11.12
N ARG A 5 -4.74 12.79 10.87
CA ARG A 5 -5.90 12.19 11.55
C ARG A 5 -6.08 10.72 11.13
N TRP A 6 -5.88 10.43 9.85
CA TRP A 6 -5.91 9.05 9.36
C TRP A 6 -4.82 8.19 10.04
N GLU A 7 -3.58 8.67 10.13
CA GLU A 7 -2.51 7.93 10.82
C GLU A 7 -2.86 7.62 12.28
N GLU A 8 -3.44 8.59 13.01
CA GLU A 8 -3.91 8.42 14.39
C GLU A 8 -5.08 7.42 14.49
N GLU A 9 -6.10 7.54 13.64
CA GLU A 9 -7.27 6.63 13.60
C GLU A 9 -6.84 5.18 13.31
N HIS A 10 -5.78 5.02 12.53
CA HIS A 10 -5.19 3.74 12.17
C HIS A 10 -4.10 3.25 13.12
N ARG A 11 -3.74 4.05 14.14
CA ARG A 11 -2.73 3.73 15.16
C ARG A 11 -1.36 3.42 14.55
N LEU A 12 -1.05 3.98 13.38
CA LEU A 12 0.23 3.73 12.69
C LEU A 12 1.42 4.28 13.48
N ASN A 13 1.20 5.30 14.29
CA ASN A 13 2.17 5.85 15.25
C ASN A 13 2.54 4.90 16.39
N GLU A 14 1.80 3.79 16.57
CA GLU A 14 2.11 2.77 17.57
C GLU A 14 2.98 1.63 17.00
N VAL A 15 3.22 1.61 15.67
CA VAL A 15 4.12 0.64 15.04
C VAL A 15 5.57 1.04 15.34
N PRO A 16 6.36 0.20 16.05
CA PRO A 16 7.72 0.54 16.41
C PRO A 16 8.61 0.79 15.19
N ASP A 17 9.43 1.83 15.29
CA ASP A 17 10.47 2.20 14.31
C ASP A 17 9.96 2.36 12.87
N MET A 18 8.66 2.60 12.68
CA MET A 18 8.06 2.83 11.38
C MET A 18 8.59 4.13 10.78
N ARG A 19 9.20 4.04 9.59
CA ARG A 19 9.68 5.22 8.88
C ARG A 19 8.49 6.00 8.30
N HIS A 20 8.48 7.31 8.49
CA HIS A 20 7.53 8.20 7.81
C HIS A 20 8.16 8.76 6.52
N PRO A 21 7.63 8.39 5.34
CA PRO A 21 8.22 8.80 4.07
C PRO A 21 7.88 10.26 3.75
N LEU A 22 8.75 11.17 4.17
CA LEU A 22 8.61 12.62 3.92
C LEU A 22 8.68 12.96 2.41
N TYR A 23 9.53 12.25 1.66
CA TYR A 23 9.76 12.54 0.24
C TYR A 23 8.55 12.24 -0.65
N PRO A 24 7.90 11.06 -0.57
CA PRO A 24 6.68 10.81 -1.34
C PRO A 24 5.53 11.78 -1.04
N ALA A 25 5.36 12.20 0.22
CA ALA A 25 4.38 13.23 0.57
C ALA A 25 4.71 14.59 -0.05
N PHE A 26 6.00 14.96 -0.08
CA PHE A 26 6.47 16.16 -0.74
C PHE A 26 6.25 16.12 -2.26
N PHE A 27 6.64 15.03 -2.94
CA PHE A 27 6.42 14.88 -4.39
C PHE A 27 4.93 14.92 -4.76
N ALA A 28 4.08 14.24 -3.98
CA ALA A 28 2.63 14.32 -4.16
C ALA A 28 2.11 15.77 -4.05
N ALA A 29 2.64 16.56 -3.11
CA ALA A 29 2.23 17.95 -2.93
C ALA A 29 2.68 18.86 -4.09
N VAL A 30 3.88 18.63 -4.64
CA VAL A 30 4.45 19.46 -5.72
C VAL A 30 3.85 19.11 -7.09
N ASP A 31 3.83 17.82 -7.45
CA ASP A 31 3.47 17.38 -8.80
C ASP A 31 1.96 17.45 -9.07
N LEU A 32 1.15 17.40 -8.00
CA LEU A 32 -0.31 17.41 -8.07
C LEU A 32 -0.88 18.62 -7.35
N ALA A 33 -0.24 19.79 -7.38
CA ALA A 33 -0.62 20.96 -6.59
C ALA A 33 -2.07 21.46 -6.81
N ALA A 34 -2.68 21.17 -7.96
CA ALA A 34 -4.02 21.66 -8.28
C ALA A 34 -5.10 21.07 -7.32
N PRO A 35 -6.09 21.88 -6.86
CA PRO A 35 -7.10 21.43 -5.89
C PRO A 35 -7.88 20.18 -6.33
N GLU A 36 -8.11 19.99 -7.64
CA GLU A 36 -8.80 18.84 -8.22
C GLU A 36 -8.09 17.49 -8.01
N PHE A 37 -6.80 17.51 -7.65
CA PHE A 37 -6.02 16.29 -7.37
C PHE A 37 -5.95 15.94 -5.89
N SER A 38 -6.80 16.54 -5.04
CA SER A 38 -6.79 16.29 -3.59
C SER A 38 -6.94 14.80 -3.22
N LEU A 39 -7.75 14.04 -3.96
CA LEU A 39 -7.91 12.61 -3.74
C LEU A 39 -6.66 11.83 -4.22
N ALA A 40 -6.06 12.24 -5.35
CA ALA A 40 -4.84 11.62 -5.85
C ALA A 40 -3.65 11.85 -4.91
N ARG A 41 -3.54 13.05 -4.30
CA ARG A 41 -2.56 13.34 -3.24
C ARG A 41 -2.79 12.50 -1.98
N GLN A 42 -4.04 12.39 -1.53
CA GLN A 42 -4.39 11.53 -0.39
C GLN A 42 -3.99 10.07 -0.66
N CYS A 43 -4.33 9.53 -1.82
CA CYS A 43 -3.96 8.19 -2.22
C CYS A 43 -2.44 7.99 -2.28
N TRP A 44 -1.71 8.93 -2.90
CA TRP A 44 -0.24 8.87 -2.95
C TRP A 44 0.34 8.77 -1.55
N THR A 45 -0.02 9.72 -0.67
CA THR A 45 0.55 9.81 0.67
C THR A 45 0.21 8.59 1.52
N MET A 46 -1.06 8.18 1.58
CA MET A 46 -1.50 7.00 2.34
C MET A 46 -0.77 5.74 1.87
N ASN A 47 -0.74 5.50 0.55
CA ASN A 47 -0.07 4.31 0.02
C ASN A 47 1.43 4.37 0.30
N SER A 48 2.09 5.52 0.17
CA SER A 48 3.52 5.63 0.46
C SER A 48 3.85 5.29 1.92
N ILE A 49 3.04 5.75 2.87
CA ILE A 49 3.21 5.44 4.30
C ILE A 49 3.02 3.94 4.51
N LEU A 50 1.94 3.36 3.98
CA LEU A 50 1.66 1.93 4.12
C LEU A 50 2.74 1.06 3.45
N THR A 51 3.23 1.41 2.26
CA THR A 51 4.27 0.63 1.58
C THR A 51 5.55 0.64 2.39
N THR A 52 5.92 1.79 2.96
CA THR A 52 7.09 1.92 3.83
C THR A 52 6.93 1.11 5.11
N ALA A 53 5.75 1.15 5.74
CA ALA A 53 5.47 0.39 6.95
C ALA A 53 5.49 -1.13 6.72
N VAL A 54 5.00 -1.58 5.55
CA VAL A 54 5.09 -2.98 5.14
C VAL A 54 6.53 -3.39 4.90
N ASP A 55 7.29 -2.61 4.11
CA ASP A 55 8.73 -2.81 3.86
C ASP A 55 9.50 -2.99 5.18
N ASP A 56 9.33 -2.05 6.12
CA ASP A 56 9.99 -2.08 7.44
C ASP A 56 9.68 -3.36 8.24
N VAL A 57 8.46 -3.89 8.13
CA VAL A 57 8.07 -5.11 8.84
C VAL A 57 8.72 -6.35 8.22
N PHE A 58 8.80 -6.41 6.89
CA PHE A 58 9.42 -7.54 6.18
C PHE A 58 10.95 -7.54 6.35
N ASP A 59 11.59 -6.38 6.26
CA ASP A 59 13.05 -6.23 6.39
C ASP A 59 13.58 -6.56 7.80
N ARG A 60 12.71 -6.51 8.82
CA ARG A 60 13.07 -6.87 10.19
C ARG A 60 13.07 -8.38 10.46
N ALA A 61 12.56 -9.19 9.54
CA ALA A 61 12.53 -10.64 9.73
C ALA A 61 13.95 -11.19 9.89
N SER A 62 14.21 -11.81 11.03
CA SER A 62 15.53 -12.29 11.40
C SER A 62 15.57 -13.79 11.67
N ASP A 63 14.41 -14.39 11.95
CA ASP A 63 14.31 -15.81 12.27
C ASP A 63 13.03 -16.47 11.71
N PRO A 64 12.91 -17.82 11.78
CA PRO A 64 11.75 -18.54 11.25
C PRO A 64 10.41 -18.22 11.93
N SER A 65 10.41 -17.70 13.16
CA SER A 65 9.20 -17.28 13.86
C SER A 65 8.64 -15.99 13.26
N ASP A 66 9.51 -15.02 12.92
CA ASP A 66 9.14 -13.81 12.18
C ASP A 66 8.52 -14.18 10.83
N LEU A 67 9.15 -15.08 10.08
CA LEU A 67 8.61 -15.57 8.79
C LEU A 67 7.24 -16.23 8.95
N SER A 68 6.96 -16.85 10.09
CA SER A 68 5.67 -17.49 10.35
C SER A 68 4.56 -16.44 10.51
N GLU A 69 4.82 -15.34 11.23
CA GLU A 69 3.87 -14.22 11.31
C GLU A 69 3.71 -13.50 9.96
N LEU A 70 4.80 -13.28 9.21
CA LEU A 70 4.74 -12.67 7.89
C LEU A 70 3.93 -13.51 6.89
N ARG A 71 4.01 -14.85 6.96
CA ARG A 71 3.16 -15.72 6.14
C ARG A 71 1.68 -15.55 6.46
N LEU A 72 1.31 -15.38 7.74
CA LEU A 72 -0.07 -15.07 8.13
C LEU A 72 -0.51 -13.70 7.59
N PHE A 73 0.37 -12.71 7.61
CA PHE A 73 0.11 -11.42 6.96
C PHE A 73 -0.13 -11.57 5.44
N VAL A 74 0.70 -12.34 4.74
CA VAL A 74 0.48 -12.66 3.32
C VAL A 74 -0.87 -13.36 3.12
N GLN A 75 -1.26 -14.29 3.99
CA GLN A 75 -2.57 -14.96 3.91
C GLN A 75 -3.73 -13.99 4.17
N CYS A 76 -3.57 -13.06 5.12
CA CYS A 76 -4.52 -11.98 5.37
C CYS A 76 -4.81 -11.20 4.08
N LEU A 77 -3.78 -10.83 3.31
CA LEU A 77 -3.97 -10.12 2.04
C LEU A 77 -4.55 -11.03 0.94
N LYS A 78 -4.16 -12.30 0.88
CA LYS A 78 -4.71 -13.27 -0.10
C LYS A 78 -6.21 -13.48 0.08
N ARG A 79 -6.65 -13.62 1.33
CA ARG A 79 -8.05 -13.83 1.70
C ARG A 79 -8.83 -12.53 1.87
N TRP A 80 -8.10 -11.42 2.04
CA TRP A 80 -8.63 -10.13 2.43
C TRP A 80 -9.41 -10.21 3.76
N ASP A 81 -8.85 -10.93 4.73
CA ASP A 81 -9.47 -11.26 6.03
C ASP A 81 -8.49 -11.05 7.19
N LEU A 82 -8.90 -10.26 8.18
CA LEU A 82 -8.10 -9.93 9.36
C LEU A 82 -7.98 -11.08 10.36
N SER A 83 -8.85 -12.09 10.29
CA SER A 83 -8.81 -13.23 11.21
C SER A 83 -7.47 -14.00 11.15
N GLU A 84 -6.78 -13.95 10.00
CA GLU A 84 -5.49 -14.60 9.79
C GLU A 84 -4.38 -14.04 10.70
N VAL A 85 -4.48 -12.78 11.14
CA VAL A 85 -3.46 -12.10 11.95
C VAL A 85 -3.84 -11.94 13.42
N ASP A 86 -4.96 -12.51 13.88
CA ASP A 86 -5.43 -12.35 15.27
C ASP A 86 -4.41 -12.82 16.31
N HIS A 87 -3.57 -13.78 15.93
CA HIS A 87 -2.51 -14.36 16.77
C HIS A 87 -1.12 -13.77 16.53
N CYS A 88 -0.97 -12.80 15.62
CA CYS A 88 0.29 -12.12 15.37
C CYS A 88 0.56 -10.99 16.39
N SER A 89 1.77 -10.43 16.30
CA SER A 89 2.17 -9.20 16.98
C SER A 89 1.19 -8.04 16.73
N ASP A 90 1.10 -7.13 17.71
CA ASP A 90 0.23 -5.94 17.63
C ASP A 90 0.56 -5.07 16.42
N SER A 91 1.85 -4.94 16.08
CA SER A 91 2.30 -4.21 14.90
C SER A 91 1.73 -4.79 13.60
N LEU A 92 1.76 -6.11 13.42
CA LEU A 92 1.18 -6.75 12.23
C LEU A 92 -0.35 -6.63 12.18
N LYS A 93 -1.03 -6.72 13.32
CA LYS A 93 -2.49 -6.51 13.39
C LYS A 93 -2.88 -5.08 13.03
N ILE A 94 -2.14 -4.09 13.54
CA ILE A 94 -2.34 -2.68 13.22
C ILE A 94 -2.11 -2.45 11.73
N LEU A 95 -1.01 -2.98 11.20
CA LEU A 95 -0.64 -2.79 9.79
C LEU A 95 -1.63 -3.47 8.84
N ALA A 96 -2.05 -4.70 9.11
CA ALA A 96 -3.01 -5.44 8.30
C ALA A 96 -4.36 -4.72 8.25
N ARG A 97 -4.87 -4.30 9.43
CA ARG A 97 -6.10 -3.53 9.52
C ARG A 97 -5.99 -2.24 8.74
N SER A 98 -4.90 -1.51 8.91
CA SER A 98 -4.68 -0.22 8.26
C SER A 98 -4.58 -0.33 6.76
N LEU A 99 -3.89 -1.35 6.28
CA LEU A 99 -3.74 -1.63 4.87
C LEU A 99 -5.07 -1.99 4.22
N LEU A 100 -5.75 -3.04 4.70
CA LEU A 100 -6.99 -3.54 4.08
C LEU A 100 -8.06 -2.46 4.01
N SER A 101 -8.29 -1.77 5.14
CA SER A 101 -9.30 -0.71 5.22
C SER A 101 -8.96 0.52 4.39
N SER A 102 -7.69 0.92 4.30
CA SER A 102 -7.27 2.03 3.44
C SER A 102 -7.43 1.68 1.96
N VAL A 103 -7.12 0.46 1.58
CA VAL A 103 -7.29 -0.03 0.20
C VAL A 103 -8.77 -0.10 -0.18
N ASP A 104 -9.62 -0.64 0.68
CA ASP A 104 -11.06 -0.68 0.45
C ASP A 104 -11.65 0.74 0.36
N TYR A 105 -11.24 1.65 1.24
CA TYR A 105 -11.64 3.08 1.20
C TYR A 105 -11.24 3.74 -0.13
N LEU A 106 -9.96 3.65 -0.51
CA LEU A 106 -9.47 4.26 -1.74
C LEU A 106 -10.14 3.66 -2.98
N SER A 107 -10.32 2.34 -3.00
CA SER A 107 -11.04 1.68 -4.09
C SER A 107 -12.48 2.18 -4.20
N GLU A 108 -13.19 2.38 -3.08
CA GLU A 108 -14.56 2.89 -3.08
C GLU A 108 -14.61 4.32 -3.65
N GLU A 109 -13.69 5.19 -3.23
CA GLU A 109 -13.59 6.55 -3.74
C GLU A 109 -13.33 6.58 -5.24
N VAL A 110 -12.48 5.68 -5.75
CA VAL A 110 -12.25 5.55 -7.19
C VAL A 110 -13.47 5.06 -7.93
N ASN A 111 -14.13 4.02 -7.39
CA ASN A 111 -15.30 3.42 -8.01
C ASN A 111 -16.39 4.49 -8.24
N LYS A 112 -16.55 5.43 -7.29
CA LYS A 112 -17.47 6.59 -7.40
C LYS A 112 -17.11 7.54 -8.56
N VAL A 113 -15.83 7.67 -8.91
CA VAL A 113 -15.40 8.58 -10.00
C VAL A 113 -15.32 7.86 -11.35
N GLN A 114 -14.86 6.60 -11.38
CA GLN A 114 -14.69 5.79 -12.58
C GLN A 114 -15.99 5.12 -13.04
N GLY A 115 -16.96 4.92 -12.15
CA GLY A 115 -18.24 4.28 -12.45
C GLY A 115 -18.14 2.77 -12.72
N ARG A 116 -17.08 2.12 -12.21
CA ARG A 116 -16.83 0.68 -12.32
C ARG A 116 -16.11 0.19 -11.07
N ASP A 117 -16.27 -1.09 -10.75
CA ASP A 117 -15.59 -1.71 -9.60
C ASP A 117 -14.13 -2.06 -9.94
N LEU A 118 -13.20 -1.53 -9.14
CA LEU A 118 -11.77 -1.76 -9.23
C LEU A 118 -11.20 -2.43 -7.98
N GLY A 119 -12.02 -2.93 -7.05
CA GLY A 119 -11.57 -3.51 -5.79
C GLY A 119 -10.55 -4.63 -5.99
N HIS A 120 -10.86 -5.59 -6.87
CA HIS A 120 -9.94 -6.69 -7.20
C HIS A 120 -8.58 -6.18 -7.74
N PHE A 121 -8.59 -5.12 -8.56
CA PHE A 121 -7.37 -4.53 -9.09
C PHE A 121 -6.50 -3.94 -7.98
N PHE A 122 -7.09 -3.15 -7.07
CA PHE A 122 -6.35 -2.58 -5.94
C PHE A 122 -5.80 -3.63 -4.98
N ARG A 123 -6.57 -4.67 -4.67
CA ARG A 123 -6.11 -5.80 -3.84
C ARG A 123 -4.91 -6.50 -4.46
N ARG A 124 -4.97 -6.76 -5.78
CA ARG A 124 -3.87 -7.37 -6.52
C ARG A 124 -2.59 -6.52 -6.51
N MET A 125 -2.72 -5.19 -6.67
CA MET A 125 -1.57 -4.27 -6.61
C MET A 125 -0.82 -4.32 -5.28
N TRP A 126 -1.49 -4.70 -4.19
CA TRP A 126 -0.85 -4.89 -2.88
C TRP A 126 -0.36 -6.32 -2.65
N LEU A 127 -1.09 -7.32 -3.15
CA LEU A 127 -0.72 -8.71 -2.94
C LEU A 127 0.59 -9.09 -3.64
N GLU A 128 0.78 -8.66 -4.89
CA GLU A 128 1.99 -8.96 -5.67
C GLU A 128 3.29 -8.51 -4.98
N PRO A 129 3.45 -7.23 -4.56
CA PRO A 129 4.66 -6.79 -3.87
C PRO A 129 4.84 -7.47 -2.51
N VAL A 130 3.76 -7.74 -1.77
CA VAL A 130 3.85 -8.42 -0.45
C VAL A 130 4.30 -9.87 -0.59
N VAL A 131 3.90 -10.56 -1.64
CA VAL A 131 4.44 -11.90 -1.95
C VAL A 131 5.92 -11.82 -2.32
N ALA A 132 6.33 -10.82 -3.09
CA ALA A 132 7.75 -10.62 -3.43
C ALA A 132 8.61 -10.31 -2.20
N MET A 133 8.17 -9.42 -1.31
CA MET A 133 8.85 -9.14 -0.04
C MET A 133 8.95 -10.38 0.86
N MET A 134 7.92 -11.24 0.88
CA MET A 134 8.00 -12.52 1.60
C MET A 134 9.13 -13.39 1.05
N THR A 135 9.30 -13.44 -0.28
CA THR A 135 10.40 -14.18 -0.91
C THR A 135 11.77 -13.60 -0.53
N GLU A 136 11.92 -12.28 -0.50
CA GLU A 136 13.15 -11.62 -0.05
C GLU A 136 13.46 -11.90 1.43
N ALA A 137 12.45 -11.85 2.30
CA ALA A 137 12.60 -12.20 3.71
C ALA A 137 13.03 -13.68 3.89
N GLU A 138 12.46 -14.59 3.11
CA GLU A 138 12.86 -16.01 3.11
C GLU A 138 14.31 -16.18 2.64
N TRP A 139 14.75 -15.43 1.62
CA TRP A 139 16.14 -15.43 1.18
C TRP A 139 17.08 -14.93 2.27
N ALA A 140 16.75 -13.80 2.90
CA ALA A 140 17.55 -13.20 3.96
C ALA A 140 17.74 -14.15 5.16
N VAL A 141 16.65 -14.74 5.66
CA VAL A 141 16.68 -15.64 6.83
C VAL A 141 17.36 -16.98 6.51
N SER A 142 17.18 -17.51 5.30
CA SER A 142 17.83 -18.77 4.90
C SER A 142 19.29 -18.63 4.48
N GLY A 143 19.75 -17.40 4.23
CA GLY A 143 21.04 -17.12 3.62
C GLY A 143 21.11 -17.50 2.13
N TYR A 144 19.98 -17.72 1.47
CA TYR A 144 19.93 -18.00 0.04
C TYR A 144 20.37 -16.77 -0.75
N THR A 145 21.24 -16.99 -1.74
CA THR A 145 21.67 -15.95 -2.68
C THR A 145 21.04 -16.23 -4.05
N PRO A 146 20.07 -15.43 -4.50
CA PRO A 146 19.43 -15.61 -5.80
C PRO A 146 20.39 -15.33 -6.97
N SER A 147 20.04 -15.84 -8.14
CA SER A 147 20.66 -15.34 -9.39
C SER A 147 20.26 -13.88 -9.64
N LEU A 148 21.00 -13.17 -10.49
CA LEU A 148 20.64 -11.79 -10.87
C LEU A 148 19.24 -11.71 -11.48
N GLU A 149 18.85 -12.70 -12.27
CA GLU A 149 17.54 -12.71 -12.93
C GLU A 149 16.40 -12.91 -11.91
N GLU A 150 16.54 -13.91 -11.02
CA GLU A 150 15.61 -14.12 -9.91
C GLU A 150 15.49 -12.87 -9.01
N TYR A 151 16.64 -12.26 -8.67
CA TYR A 151 16.67 -11.04 -7.87
C TYR A 151 15.93 -9.88 -8.54
N ILE A 152 16.12 -9.67 -9.85
CA ILE A 152 15.46 -8.57 -10.56
C ILE A 152 13.95 -8.83 -10.69
N GLU A 153 13.54 -10.07 -10.98
CA GLU A 153 12.12 -10.43 -11.09
C GLU A 153 11.37 -10.21 -9.78
N THR A 154 11.95 -10.62 -8.64
CA THR A 154 11.38 -10.36 -7.31
C THR A 154 11.51 -8.89 -6.93
N GLY A 155 12.71 -8.31 -7.07
CA GLY A 155 13.06 -6.94 -6.70
C GLY A 155 12.21 -5.87 -7.39
N TYR A 156 11.85 -6.10 -8.65
CA TYR A 156 10.94 -5.22 -9.39
C TYR A 156 9.56 -5.12 -8.73
N LEU A 157 9.05 -6.23 -8.20
CA LEU A 157 7.77 -6.27 -7.51
C LEU A 157 7.90 -5.74 -6.08
N SER A 158 8.91 -6.16 -5.34
CA SER A 158 9.15 -5.74 -3.95
C SER A 158 9.52 -4.27 -3.81
N PHE A 159 9.85 -3.56 -4.90
CA PHE A 159 10.04 -2.10 -4.91
C PHE A 159 8.73 -1.28 -4.70
N ILE A 160 7.56 -1.94 -4.67
CA ILE A 160 6.26 -1.39 -4.22
C ILE A 160 5.77 -0.12 -4.93
N LEU A 161 6.18 0.14 -6.17
CA LEU A 161 5.62 1.26 -6.94
C LEU A 161 4.18 1.02 -7.42
N GLY A 162 3.75 -0.25 -7.51
CA GLY A 162 2.43 -0.66 -7.99
C GLY A 162 1.27 -0.05 -7.19
N PRO A 163 1.26 -0.13 -5.84
CA PRO A 163 0.28 0.55 -5.02
C PRO A 163 0.27 2.08 -5.16
N ILE A 164 1.41 2.69 -5.46
CA ILE A 164 1.55 4.15 -5.50
C ILE A 164 1.11 4.67 -6.89
N VAL A 165 1.89 4.40 -7.93
CA VAL A 165 1.84 5.08 -9.25
C VAL A 165 0.52 4.86 -10.02
N PRO A 166 0.11 3.62 -10.34
CA PRO A 166 -1.18 3.33 -10.97
C PRO A 166 -2.39 3.94 -10.25
N SER A 167 -2.37 3.91 -8.92
CA SER A 167 -3.46 4.48 -8.12
C SER A 167 -3.62 5.96 -8.42
N ILE A 168 -2.54 6.75 -8.43
CA ILE A 168 -2.61 8.19 -8.77
C ILE A 168 -3.20 8.42 -10.15
N VAL A 169 -2.79 7.65 -11.16
CA VAL A 169 -3.28 7.83 -12.55
C VAL A 169 -4.77 7.55 -12.62
N ILE A 170 -5.24 6.48 -11.97
CA ILE A 170 -6.65 6.11 -11.94
C ILE A 170 -7.49 7.14 -11.17
N HIS A 171 -6.97 7.69 -10.07
CA HIS A 171 -7.69 8.70 -9.27
C HIS A 171 -7.64 10.09 -9.92
N GLY A 172 -6.51 10.49 -10.51
CA GLY A 172 -6.26 11.81 -11.08
C GLY A 172 -6.93 12.04 -12.44
N LEU A 173 -6.89 11.06 -13.35
CA LEU A 173 -7.54 11.17 -14.66
C LEU A 173 -9.08 11.22 -14.54
N ALA A 174 -9.64 10.53 -13.55
CA ALA A 174 -11.07 10.50 -13.29
C ALA A 174 -11.64 11.90 -12.98
N SER A 175 -10.92 12.68 -12.18
CA SER A 175 -11.25 14.07 -11.84
C SER A 175 -11.29 14.99 -13.07
N LEU A 176 -10.36 14.80 -14.01
CA LEU A 176 -10.28 15.59 -15.24
C LEU A 176 -11.42 15.28 -16.23
N VAL A 177 -11.82 14.01 -16.34
CA VAL A 177 -12.93 13.58 -17.22
C VAL A 177 -14.27 14.18 -16.75
N ARG A 178 -14.51 14.24 -15.43
CA ARG A 178 -15.75 14.81 -14.87
C ARG A 178 -15.84 16.33 -15.06
N LYS A 179 -14.72 17.05 -14.97
CA LYS A 179 -14.65 18.50 -15.25
C LYS A 179 -15.01 18.79 -16.71
N ARG A 180 -14.40 18.10 -17.68
CA ARG A 180 -14.72 18.25 -19.12
C ARG A 180 -16.19 17.99 -19.45
N LYS A 181 -16.84 17.05 -18.77
CA LYS A 181 -18.30 16.83 -18.93
C LYS A 181 -19.12 17.99 -18.38
N ARG A 182 -18.74 18.58 -17.23
CA ARG A 182 -19.43 19.75 -16.65
C ARG A 182 -19.23 21.03 -17.46
N THR A 183 -18.05 21.26 -18.05
CA THR A 183 -17.77 22.47 -18.85
C THR A 183 -18.36 22.45 -20.26
N ARG A 184 -18.88 21.30 -20.72
CA ARG A 184 -19.56 21.16 -22.03
C ARG A 184 -21.09 21.29 -21.94
N ILE A 185 -21.65 21.40 -20.73
CA ILE A 185 -23.10 21.50 -20.48
C ILE A 185 -23.49 22.94 -20.08
N LEU A 186 -22.52 23.87 -20.09
CA LEU A 186 -22.71 25.32 -19.95
C LEU A 186 -22.27 25.98 -21.25
#